data_AF-A0A4U8QA76-F1
#
_entry.id   AF-A0A4U8QA76-F1
#
_cell.length_a   1.000
_cell.length_b   1.000
_cell.length_c   1.000
_cell.angle_alpha   90.00
_cell.angle_beta   90.00
_cell.angle_gamma   90.00
#
_symmetry.space_group_name_H-M   'P 1'
#
loop_
_entity.id
_entity.type
_entity.pdbx_description
1 polymer ?
#
loop_
_entity_poly.entity_id
_entity_poly.type
_entity_poly.pdbx_seq_one_letter_code
_entity_poly.pdbx_strand_id
1 'polypeptide(L)'
;MRILELQIRNFGKFRDQIITFHEGINIIYGENEMGKSTIHAFIRGMLFGIDKMRGRAARNDEYTIRQPWDNPGYFAGAMRFESGGKIFRIERNFNKLEKKALLICESDGEELDIIHGDLQMLMEGLNETAFRNTIFIRQNSSKTDEGLAAELRNYMANFESAGDDEINVVKAIETLKDKQRECAVKKKQQDEVRSERLEQVQIKLDYVEQEIRGLQKQQEDGTIKLQELRSMEAREGLAEQEKRARMEARNREEIKMLKIRQICLFTAAGIAVLMGILLKPLWLKMALGIAAVLLFAYCWYTNRYSRNREQESRQSGSGASKASQKMVWNLERIQEELHEKRVLLENLKENQADILAEKADSNRIQNDIEALEIAISTIQDISREIYKESARKLNHTASDILKEVTGGNYTSIYLDANMQVRINTPQKLLYLEQVSRGTMDQIYFALRMAAAQLFLSGEKMPLIFDDAFVMYDEQRLKRTLKWLYKSDSQVLLFTCHKREGAILEEIRREECFVQK
;
A
#
# COMPACT_ATOMS: atom_id res chain seq x y z
N MET A 1 42.84 -7.17 18.37
CA MET A 1 42.71 -6.42 19.62
C MET A 1 43.16 -7.31 20.76
N ARG A 2 44.03 -6.80 21.62
CA ARG A 2 44.51 -7.47 22.83
C ARG A 2 44.37 -6.53 24.02
N ILE A 3 43.63 -6.93 25.06
CA ILE A 3 43.49 -6.12 26.26
C ILE A 3 44.76 -6.27 27.09
N LEU A 4 45.38 -5.15 27.44
CA LEU A 4 46.64 -5.11 28.20
C LEU A 4 46.37 -4.84 29.67
N GLU A 5 45.48 -3.89 29.96
CA GLU A 5 45.24 -3.40 31.32
C GLU A 5 43.82 -2.86 31.50
N LEU A 6 43.24 -3.11 32.67
CA LEU A 6 42.02 -2.48 33.17
C LEU A 6 42.36 -1.63 34.39
N GLN A 7 41.98 -0.37 34.37
CA GLN A 7 42.05 0.55 35.49
C GLN A 7 40.63 0.87 35.96
N ILE A 8 40.15 0.09 36.93
CA ILE A 8 38.81 0.23 37.49
C ILE A 8 38.87 1.26 38.63
N ARG A 9 38.62 2.53 38.30
CA ARG A 9 38.64 3.62 39.30
C ARG A 9 37.45 3.48 40.27
N ASN A 10 36.23 3.35 39.75
CA ASN A 10 35.06 3.02 40.58
C ASN A 10 33.96 2.39 39.71
N PHE A 11 33.70 1.09 39.88
CA PHE A 11 32.70 0.34 39.10
C PHE A 11 32.17 -0.87 39.89
N GLY A 12 30.87 -0.87 40.18
CA GLY A 12 30.24 -1.86 41.04
C GLY A 12 30.91 -1.93 42.41
N LYS A 13 31.52 -3.09 42.71
CA LYS A 13 32.22 -3.35 43.98
C LYS A 13 33.71 -3.01 43.97
N PHE A 14 34.31 -2.68 42.81
CA PHE A 14 35.74 -2.42 42.69
C PHE A 14 36.04 -0.93 42.76
N ARG A 15 37.13 -0.59 43.46
CA ARG A 15 37.69 0.76 43.57
C ARG A 15 39.20 0.71 43.39
N ASP A 16 39.72 1.64 42.61
CA ASP A 16 41.14 1.84 42.33
C ASP A 16 41.90 0.53 42.08
N GLN A 17 41.29 -0.38 41.33
CA GLN A 17 41.84 -1.68 41.01
C GLN A 17 42.49 -1.66 39.64
N ILE A 18 43.72 -2.15 39.56
CA ILE A 18 44.43 -2.37 38.29
C ILE A 18 44.53 -3.87 38.05
N ILE A 19 44.21 -4.31 36.84
CA ILE A 19 44.31 -5.70 36.39
C ILE A 19 45.08 -5.70 35.07
N THR A 20 46.19 -6.44 35.00
CA THR A 20 46.99 -6.61 33.79
C THR A 20 46.76 -7.99 33.19
N PHE A 21 46.83 -8.08 31.87
CA PHE A 21 46.68 -9.33 31.13
C PHE A 21 47.90 -9.58 30.24
N HIS A 22 48.17 -10.85 30.00
CA HIS A 22 49.22 -11.31 29.11
C HIS A 22 48.63 -11.96 27.84
N GLU A 23 49.50 -12.40 26.94
CA GLU A 23 49.12 -13.12 25.74
C GLU A 23 48.62 -14.54 26.04
N GLY A 24 47.77 -15.09 25.15
CA GLY A 24 47.16 -16.40 25.34
C GLY A 24 46.13 -16.44 26.46
N ILE A 25 46.08 -17.53 27.22
CA ILE A 25 45.03 -17.81 28.21
C ILE A 25 45.36 -17.20 29.58
N ASN A 26 44.52 -16.25 30.01
CA ASN A 26 44.50 -15.62 31.32
C ASN A 26 43.33 -16.21 32.13
N ILE A 27 43.62 -16.82 33.28
CA ILE A 27 42.59 -17.40 34.17
C ILE A 27 42.36 -16.46 35.34
N ILE A 28 41.13 -15.93 35.43
CA ILE A 28 40.67 -15.12 36.55
C ILE A 28 39.84 -16.01 37.48
N TYR A 29 40.51 -16.51 38.52
CA TYR A 29 39.88 -17.35 39.54
C TYR A 29 39.26 -16.50 40.66
N GLY A 30 38.03 -16.83 41.04
CA GLY A 30 37.39 -16.28 42.22
C GLY A 30 36.11 -17.03 42.58
N GLU A 31 35.83 -17.14 43.88
CA GLU A 31 34.56 -17.64 44.38
C GLU A 31 33.38 -16.79 43.84
N ASN A 32 32.18 -17.33 43.96
CA ASN A 32 30.98 -16.57 43.59
C ASN A 32 30.94 -15.26 44.39
N GLU A 33 30.42 -14.20 43.78
CA GLU A 33 30.36 -12.86 44.37
C GLU A 33 31.71 -12.14 44.55
N MET A 34 32.85 -12.77 44.21
CA MET A 34 34.16 -12.11 44.18
C MET A 34 34.31 -11.06 43.07
N GLY A 35 33.30 -10.88 42.22
CA GLY A 35 33.21 -9.77 41.27
C GLY A 35 33.66 -10.08 39.85
N LYS A 36 33.84 -11.37 39.50
CA LYS A 36 34.11 -11.81 38.11
C LYS A 36 33.15 -11.15 37.11
N SER A 37 31.85 -11.22 37.39
CA SER A 37 30.83 -10.61 36.52
C SER A 37 30.87 -9.08 36.52
N THR A 38 31.46 -8.44 37.54
CA THR A 38 31.70 -6.98 37.55
C THR A 38 32.85 -6.62 36.62
N ILE A 39 33.91 -7.45 36.54
CA ILE A 39 35.04 -7.23 35.63
C ILE A 39 34.60 -7.41 34.18
N HIS A 40 33.83 -8.45 33.84
CA HIS A 40 33.34 -8.60 32.47
C HIS A 40 32.43 -7.43 32.07
N ALA A 41 31.54 -7.00 32.99
CA ALA A 41 30.64 -5.87 32.74
C ALA A 41 31.41 -4.57 32.54
N PHE A 42 32.55 -4.42 33.22
CA PHE A 42 33.47 -3.31 33.00
C PHE A 42 34.08 -3.36 31.60
N ILE A 43 34.63 -4.50 31.15
CA ILE A 43 35.17 -4.65 29.79
C ILE A 43 34.12 -4.30 28.73
N ARG A 44 32.92 -4.87 28.86
CA ARG A 44 31.78 -4.53 27.97
C ARG A 44 31.48 -3.04 27.99
N GLY A 45 31.37 -2.45 29.18
CA GLY A 45 31.10 -1.02 29.35
C GLY A 45 32.19 -0.14 28.74
N MET A 46 33.46 -0.55 28.79
CA MET A 46 34.55 0.17 28.15
C MET A 46 34.43 0.15 26.63
N LEU A 47 34.03 -0.98 26.03
CA LEU A 47 33.87 -1.09 24.57
C LEU A 47 32.60 -0.37 24.07
N PHE A 48 31.44 -0.63 24.66
CA PHE A 48 30.16 -0.19 24.09
C PHE A 48 29.47 0.93 24.88
N GLY A 49 29.96 1.25 26.08
CA GLY A 49 29.27 2.12 27.01
C GLY A 49 28.18 1.38 27.80
N ILE A 50 27.57 2.09 28.74
CA ILE A 50 26.44 1.60 29.53
C ILE A 50 25.41 2.71 29.62
N ASP A 51 24.18 2.42 29.25
CA ASP A 51 23.07 3.36 29.32
C ASP A 51 22.05 2.97 30.39
N LYS A 52 21.52 3.98 31.07
CA LYS A 52 20.44 3.81 32.05
C LYS A 52 19.11 3.72 31.33
N MET A 53 18.43 2.58 31.48
CA MET A 53 17.09 2.36 30.94
C MET A 53 16.04 3.20 31.68
N ARG A 54 14.86 3.37 31.08
CA ARG A 54 13.73 4.14 31.66
C ARG A 54 12.63 3.21 32.16
N GLY A 55 11.83 3.68 33.13
CA GLY A 55 10.64 2.97 33.61
C GLY A 55 10.95 1.73 34.44
N ARG A 56 10.06 0.72 34.41
CA ARG A 56 10.21 -0.52 35.22
C ARG A 56 11.45 -1.32 34.86
N ALA A 57 11.94 -1.20 33.62
CA ALA A 57 13.16 -1.87 33.14
C ALA A 57 14.44 -1.30 33.79
N ALA A 58 14.41 -0.08 34.32
CA ALA A 58 15.56 0.55 34.96
C ALA A 58 15.99 -0.10 36.28
N ARG A 59 15.10 -0.87 36.95
CA ARG A 59 15.41 -1.45 38.27
C ARG A 59 16.45 -2.57 38.21
N ASN A 60 16.54 -3.26 37.08
CA ASN A 60 17.42 -4.41 36.88
C ASN A 60 18.40 -4.15 35.71
N ASP A 61 18.59 -2.90 35.31
CA ASP A 61 19.50 -2.58 34.21
C ASP A 61 20.96 -2.66 34.67
N GLU A 62 21.85 -2.91 33.71
CA GLU A 62 23.28 -3.11 33.99
C GLU A 62 23.90 -1.84 34.60
N TYR A 63 23.40 -0.66 34.22
CA TYR A 63 23.79 0.62 34.83
C TYR A 63 23.52 0.64 36.34
N THR A 64 22.29 0.36 36.77
CA THR A 64 21.88 0.48 38.18
C THR A 64 22.57 -0.59 39.02
N ILE A 65 22.77 -1.79 38.48
CA ILE A 65 23.49 -2.88 39.17
C ILE A 65 24.97 -2.53 39.38
N ARG A 66 25.60 -1.85 38.42
CA ARG A 66 27.04 -1.51 38.45
C ARG A 66 27.33 -0.13 39.01
N GLN A 67 26.31 0.65 39.36
CA GLN A 67 26.50 1.93 40.02
C GLN A 67 27.23 1.70 41.36
N PRO A 68 28.33 2.43 41.64
CA PRO A 68 29.08 2.25 42.88
C PRO A 68 28.25 2.58 44.13
N TRP A 69 28.45 1.78 45.18
CA TRP A 69 27.56 1.77 46.34
C TRP A 69 27.84 2.94 47.31
N ASP A 70 29.11 3.31 47.52
CA ASP A 70 29.48 4.35 48.49
C ASP A 70 29.72 5.73 47.85
N ASN A 71 30.01 5.79 46.55
CA ASN A 71 30.17 7.07 45.83
C ASN A 71 29.53 7.01 44.43
N PRO A 72 28.20 7.19 44.34
CA PRO A 72 27.45 7.08 43.09
C PRO A 72 27.77 8.19 42.07
N GLY A 73 28.45 9.26 42.50
CA GLY A 73 28.84 10.40 41.66
C GLY A 73 30.13 10.18 40.88
N TYR A 74 30.96 9.20 41.27
CA TYR A 74 32.19 8.86 40.57
C TYR A 74 32.06 7.45 40.01
N PHE A 75 31.79 7.32 38.71
CA PHE A 75 31.56 6.04 38.05
C PHE A 75 32.42 5.98 36.79
N ALA A 76 33.68 5.54 36.90
CA ALA A 76 34.68 5.72 35.85
C ALA A 76 35.75 4.64 35.82
N GLY A 77 36.44 4.55 34.69
CA GLY A 77 37.63 3.72 34.55
C GLY A 77 38.32 3.90 33.20
N ALA A 78 39.43 3.18 33.02
CA ALA A 78 40.18 3.15 31.78
C ALA A 78 40.53 1.71 31.38
N MET A 79 40.73 1.49 30.09
CA MET A 79 41.20 0.22 29.54
C MET A 79 42.27 0.52 28.49
N ARG A 80 43.39 -0.19 28.58
CA ARG A 80 44.45 -0.16 27.58
C ARG A 80 44.38 -1.44 26.77
N PHE A 81 44.45 -1.29 25.45
CA PHE A 81 44.43 -2.41 24.52
C PHE A 81 45.35 -2.13 23.34
N GLU A 82 45.83 -3.18 22.71
CA GLU A 82 46.61 -3.12 21.48
C GLU A 82 45.72 -3.49 20.29
N SER A 83 45.78 -2.72 19.22
CA SER A 83 45.12 -3.01 17.94
C SER A 83 46.01 -2.55 16.79
N GLY A 84 46.10 -3.36 15.72
CA GLY A 84 46.96 -3.05 14.57
C GLY A 84 48.43 -2.74 14.90
N GLY A 85 48.97 -3.28 16.00
CA GLY A 85 50.35 -3.01 16.48
C GLY A 85 50.53 -1.66 17.19
N LYS A 86 49.46 -0.89 17.39
CA LYS A 86 49.44 0.34 18.20
C LYS A 86 48.74 0.10 19.53
N ILE A 87 49.10 0.91 20.53
CA ILE A 87 48.49 0.87 21.87
C ILE A 87 47.47 1.99 21.98
N PHE A 88 46.28 1.66 22.43
CA PHE A 88 45.18 2.57 22.66
C PHE A 88 44.77 2.55 24.13
N ARG A 89 44.32 3.70 24.62
CA ARG A 89 43.69 3.87 25.93
C ARG A 89 42.32 4.46 25.75
N ILE A 90 41.30 3.76 26.21
CA ILE A 90 39.95 4.28 26.34
C ILE A 90 39.66 4.62 27.79
N GLU A 91 39.22 5.84 28.05
CA GLU A 91 38.74 6.30 29.35
C GLU A 91 37.24 6.59 29.26
N ARG A 92 36.46 6.10 30.24
CA ARG A 92 35.02 6.38 30.31
C ARG A 92 34.63 6.87 31.69
N ASN A 93 33.82 7.92 31.72
CA ASN A 93 32.95 8.27 32.82
C ASN A 93 31.53 7.83 32.45
N PHE A 94 31.02 6.87 33.21
CA PHE A 94 29.70 6.29 33.05
C PHE A 94 28.63 7.09 33.80
N ASN A 95 28.98 8.07 34.64
CA ASN A 95 27.99 8.88 35.34
C ASN A 95 27.06 9.59 34.32
N LYS A 96 25.76 9.38 34.45
CA LYS A 96 24.74 9.97 33.57
C LYS A 96 24.84 11.50 33.40
N LEU A 97 25.27 12.23 34.43
CA LEU A 97 25.38 13.70 34.39
C LEU A 97 26.67 14.19 33.72
N GLU A 98 27.71 13.37 33.72
CA GLU A 98 29.05 13.73 33.24
C GLU A 98 29.60 12.65 32.27
N LYS A 99 28.71 12.08 31.45
CA LYS A 99 29.05 10.97 30.57
C LYS A 99 30.12 11.45 29.58
N LYS A 100 31.30 10.86 29.66
CA LYS A 100 32.44 11.20 28.81
C LYS A 100 33.14 9.92 28.38
N ALA A 101 33.57 9.85 27.12
CA ALA A 101 34.42 8.79 26.61
C ALA A 101 35.55 9.44 25.83
N LEU A 102 36.77 8.97 26.04
CA LEU A 102 37.99 9.51 25.44
C LEU A 102 38.81 8.33 24.95
N LEU A 103 39.14 8.29 23.66
CA LEU A 103 39.98 7.27 23.06
C LEU A 103 41.27 7.94 22.60
N ILE A 104 42.40 7.46 23.10
CA ILE A 104 43.72 8.01 22.77
C ILE A 104 44.58 6.88 22.22
N CYS A 105 45.25 7.11 21.09
CA CYS A 105 46.35 6.25 20.67
C CYS A 105 47.61 6.67 21.43
N GLU A 106 48.09 5.83 22.35
CA GLU A 106 49.31 6.10 23.12
C GLU A 106 50.58 5.99 22.26
N SER A 107 50.49 5.38 21.06
CA SER A 107 51.63 5.20 20.16
C SER A 107 52.01 6.47 19.38
N ASP A 108 51.05 7.32 19.02
CA ASP A 108 51.28 8.56 18.25
C ASP A 108 50.66 9.81 18.92
N GLY A 109 49.88 9.64 19.99
CA GLY A 109 49.29 10.73 20.77
C GLY A 109 47.98 11.27 20.21
N GLU A 110 47.41 10.65 19.17
CA GLU A 110 46.17 11.08 18.54
C GLU A 110 44.95 10.78 19.41
N GLU A 111 44.04 11.75 19.54
CA GLU A 111 42.71 11.56 20.15
C GLU A 111 41.72 11.18 19.05
N LEU A 112 41.05 10.05 19.22
CA LEU A 112 40.11 9.46 18.27
C LEU A 112 38.67 9.71 18.69
N ASP A 113 37.79 9.89 17.71
CA ASP A 113 36.38 10.18 17.93
C ASP A 113 35.54 8.91 18.01
N ILE A 114 35.13 8.57 19.23
CA ILE A 114 34.25 7.43 19.50
C ILE A 114 32.84 7.65 18.94
N ILE A 115 32.35 8.90 18.86
CA ILE A 115 31.00 9.22 18.36
C ILE A 115 30.91 8.96 16.85
N HIS A 116 31.99 9.23 16.12
CA HIS A 116 32.08 8.96 14.68
C HIS A 116 32.50 7.53 14.33
N GLY A 117 32.65 6.65 15.33
CA GLY A 117 32.81 5.21 15.13
C GLY A 117 34.25 4.72 15.03
N ASP A 118 35.25 5.52 15.42
CA ASP A 118 36.67 5.11 15.35
C ASP A 118 36.94 3.86 16.20
N LEU A 119 36.27 3.72 17.35
CA LEU A 119 36.36 2.52 18.17
C LEU A 119 35.78 1.29 17.46
N GLN A 120 34.65 1.45 16.77
CA GLN A 120 34.05 0.39 15.97
C GLN A 120 34.97 0.00 14.81
N MET A 121 35.67 0.94 14.19
CA MET A 121 36.68 0.63 13.17
C MET A 121 37.82 -0.23 13.72
N LEU A 122 38.33 0.08 14.92
CA LEU A 122 39.34 -0.75 15.62
C LEU A 122 38.80 -2.15 16.02
N MET A 123 37.49 -2.35 15.96
CA MET A 123 36.81 -3.60 16.26
C MET A 123 36.22 -4.25 14.99
N GLU A 124 36.65 -3.83 13.80
CA GLU A 124 36.16 -4.31 12.49
C GLU A 124 34.63 -4.21 12.32
N GLY A 125 34.00 -3.16 12.87
CA GLY A 125 32.55 -2.95 12.80
C GLY A 125 31.74 -3.79 13.79
N LEU A 126 32.41 -4.52 14.70
CA LEU A 126 31.74 -5.35 15.69
C LEU A 126 30.89 -4.51 16.66
N ASN A 127 29.58 -4.73 16.62
CA ASN A 127 28.64 -4.13 17.56
C ASN A 127 28.48 -4.96 18.85
N GLU A 128 27.74 -4.41 19.81
CA GLU A 128 27.55 -5.04 21.12
C GLU A 128 26.79 -6.37 21.07
N THR A 129 25.81 -6.49 20.16
CA THR A 129 25.03 -7.72 19.95
C THR A 129 25.94 -8.83 19.42
N ALA A 130 26.71 -8.54 18.37
CA ALA A 130 27.67 -9.44 17.77
C ALA A 130 28.75 -9.86 18.77
N PHE A 131 29.28 -8.91 19.56
CA PHE A 131 30.23 -9.19 20.64
C PHE A 131 29.69 -10.19 21.66
N ARG A 132 28.44 -9.99 22.14
CA ARG A 132 27.80 -10.89 23.11
C ARG A 132 27.49 -12.27 22.54
N ASN A 133 27.24 -12.35 21.24
CA ASN A 133 26.87 -13.58 20.57
C ASN A 133 28.10 -14.40 20.14
N THR A 134 29.27 -13.78 19.98
CA THR A 134 30.47 -14.45 19.45
C THR A 134 31.62 -14.50 20.47
N ILE A 135 32.11 -13.34 20.87
CA ILE A 135 33.35 -13.18 21.65
C ILE A 135 33.14 -13.43 23.15
N PHE A 136 31.94 -13.14 23.67
CA PHE A 136 31.64 -13.24 25.09
C PHE A 136 30.69 -14.39 25.41
N ILE A 137 31.22 -15.45 26.03
CA ILE A 137 30.52 -16.69 26.33
C ILE A 137 30.25 -16.78 27.83
N ARG A 138 28.97 -16.68 28.21
CA ARG A 138 28.51 -16.88 29.59
C ARG A 138 28.18 -18.35 29.84
N GLN A 139 28.14 -18.71 31.11
CA GLN A 139 27.43 -19.90 31.57
C GLN A 139 25.98 -19.84 31.06
N ASN A 140 25.60 -20.82 30.24
CA ASN A 140 24.26 -20.90 29.66
C ASN A 140 23.20 -20.93 30.78
N SER A 141 22.27 -19.97 30.76
CA SER A 141 21.29 -19.74 31.83
C SER A 141 20.05 -20.64 31.73
N SER A 142 19.86 -21.31 30.58
CA SER A 142 18.74 -22.22 30.36
C SER A 142 18.88 -23.44 31.26
N LYS A 143 18.01 -23.54 32.28
CA LYS A 143 18.02 -24.64 33.26
C LYS A 143 17.61 -25.99 32.67
N THR A 144 16.99 -26.00 31.50
CA THR A 144 16.45 -27.19 30.82
C THR A 144 17.17 -27.46 29.49
N ASP A 145 17.24 -28.73 29.10
CA ASP A 145 17.83 -29.14 27.82
C ASP A 145 17.06 -28.53 26.63
N GLU A 146 15.73 -28.46 26.72
CA GLU A 146 14.88 -27.87 25.67
C GLU A 146 15.12 -26.35 25.49
N GLY A 147 15.35 -25.63 26.59
CA GLY A 147 15.66 -24.20 26.53
C GLY A 147 17.03 -23.93 25.92
N LEU A 148 18.02 -24.77 26.20
CA LEU A 148 19.34 -24.70 25.58
C LEU A 148 19.26 -25.04 24.08
N ALA A 149 18.44 -26.02 23.71
CA ALA A 149 18.21 -26.41 22.33
C ALA A 149 17.57 -25.27 21.52
N ALA A 150 16.59 -24.58 22.10
CA ALA A 150 15.96 -23.41 21.50
C ALA A 150 16.95 -22.24 21.33
N GLU A 151 17.81 -21.99 22.32
CA GLU A 151 18.83 -20.93 22.23
C GLU A 151 19.84 -21.22 21.11
N LEU A 152 20.28 -22.48 20.98
CA LEU A 152 21.22 -22.88 19.94
C LEU A 152 20.58 -22.79 18.54
N ARG A 153 19.32 -23.20 18.39
CA ARG A 153 18.55 -22.99 17.14
C ARG A 153 18.44 -21.51 16.80
N ASN A 154 18.05 -20.68 17.78
CA ASN A 154 17.95 -19.23 17.60
C ASN A 154 19.31 -18.64 17.25
N TYR A 155 20.40 -19.13 17.83
CA TYR A 155 21.75 -18.70 17.48
C TYR A 155 22.09 -19.02 16.04
N MET A 156 21.86 -20.26 15.59
CA MET A 156 22.15 -20.67 14.21
C MET A 156 21.26 -19.94 13.19
N ALA A 157 19.99 -19.70 13.52
CA ALA A 157 19.07 -18.94 12.67
C ALA A 157 19.38 -17.44 12.66
N ASN A 158 19.75 -16.85 13.81
CA ASN A 158 20.03 -15.41 13.92
C ASN A 158 21.46 -15.04 13.53
N PHE A 159 22.42 -15.99 13.57
CA PHE A 159 23.77 -15.78 13.03
C PHE A 159 23.71 -15.36 11.56
N GLU A 160 22.70 -15.85 10.83
CA GLU A 160 22.40 -15.45 9.45
C GLU A 160 22.03 -13.96 9.33
N SER A 161 21.56 -13.31 10.39
CA SER A 161 21.21 -11.87 10.45
C SER A 161 22.17 -11.00 11.26
N ALA A 162 23.14 -11.59 11.98
CA ALA A 162 23.94 -10.90 13.00
C ALA A 162 25.05 -9.99 12.45
N GLY A 163 25.31 -10.03 11.14
CA GLY A 163 26.37 -9.25 10.50
C GLY A 163 26.04 -7.80 10.23
N ASP A 164 24.76 -7.42 10.30
CA ASP A 164 24.35 -6.04 10.09
C ASP A 164 23.03 -5.75 10.82
N ASP A 165 23.12 -5.35 12.09
CA ASP A 165 21.96 -4.93 12.90
C ASP A 165 21.35 -3.61 12.34
N GLU A 166 21.96 -2.97 11.33
CA GLU A 166 21.36 -1.84 10.60
C GLU A 166 20.33 -2.30 9.55
N ILE A 167 20.49 -3.50 8.96
CA ILE A 167 19.62 -3.99 7.88
C ILE A 167 18.72 -5.12 8.38
N ASN A 168 17.57 -4.74 8.93
CA ASN A 168 16.53 -5.70 9.30
C ASN A 168 15.69 -6.12 8.08
N VAL A 169 16.17 -7.15 7.37
CA VAL A 169 15.51 -7.71 6.16
C VAL A 169 14.07 -8.12 6.43
N VAL A 170 13.79 -8.71 7.61
CA VAL A 170 12.44 -9.14 8.00
C VAL A 170 11.49 -7.95 8.07
N LYS A 171 11.90 -6.88 8.75
CA LYS A 171 11.13 -5.64 8.89
C LYS A 171 10.98 -4.90 7.56
N ALA A 172 12.02 -4.91 6.71
CA ALA A 172 11.94 -4.34 5.37
C ALA A 172 10.89 -5.07 4.51
N ILE A 173 10.90 -6.41 4.51
CA ILE A 173 9.89 -7.22 3.81
C ILE A 173 8.50 -6.97 4.37
N GLU A 174 8.34 -6.90 5.70
CA GLU A 174 7.05 -6.61 6.34
C GLU A 174 6.52 -5.23 5.91
N THR A 175 7.37 -4.21 5.92
CA THR A 175 7.02 -2.86 5.47
C THR A 175 6.60 -2.84 4.00
N LEU A 176 7.28 -3.58 3.13
CA LEU A 176 6.92 -3.69 1.71
C LEU A 176 5.60 -4.44 1.52
N LYS A 177 5.36 -5.51 2.27
CA LYS A 177 4.10 -6.26 2.24
C LYS A 177 2.92 -5.41 2.70
N ASP A 178 3.10 -4.59 3.72
CA ASP A 178 2.05 -3.68 4.19
C ASP A 178 1.71 -2.63 3.14
N LYS A 179 2.72 -2.02 2.50
CA LYS A 179 2.49 -1.14 1.35
C LYS A 179 1.79 -1.85 0.18
N GLN A 180 2.18 -3.09 -0.12
CA GLN A 180 1.54 -3.88 -1.17
C GLN A 180 0.06 -4.11 -0.87
N ARG A 181 -0.29 -4.45 0.38
CA ARG A 181 -1.68 -4.61 0.84
C ARG A 181 -2.45 -3.30 0.73
N GLU A 182 -1.87 -2.18 1.16
CA GLU A 182 -2.49 -0.86 1.03
C GLU A 182 -2.81 -0.51 -0.42
N CYS A 183 -1.86 -0.71 -1.35
CA CYS A 183 -2.08 -0.50 -2.78
C CYS A 183 -3.17 -1.43 -3.33
N ALA A 184 -3.18 -2.70 -2.95
CA ALA A 184 -4.19 -3.67 -3.38
C ALA A 184 -5.60 -3.29 -2.90
N VAL A 185 -5.74 -2.82 -1.65
CA VAL A 185 -7.02 -2.32 -1.11
C VAL A 185 -7.48 -1.08 -1.86
N LYS A 186 -6.59 -0.10 -2.08
CA LYS A 186 -6.90 1.13 -2.83
C LYS A 186 -7.35 0.81 -4.27
N LYS A 187 -6.65 -0.09 -4.95
CA LYS A 187 -7.02 -0.54 -6.29
C LYS A 187 -8.41 -1.18 -6.30
N LYS A 188 -8.67 -2.11 -5.37
CA LYS A 188 -9.98 -2.77 -5.28
C LYS A 188 -11.12 -1.77 -5.07
N GLN A 189 -10.94 -0.81 -4.15
CA GLN A 189 -11.94 0.25 -3.91
C GLN A 189 -12.16 1.13 -5.14
N GLN A 190 -11.09 1.53 -5.84
CA GLN A 190 -11.22 2.31 -7.07
C GLN A 190 -11.91 1.53 -8.18
N ASP A 191 -11.56 0.25 -8.38
CA ASP A 191 -12.17 -0.60 -9.40
C ASP A 191 -13.66 -0.86 -9.11
N GLU A 192 -14.05 -1.05 -7.83
CA GLU A 192 -15.45 -1.18 -7.40
C GLU A 192 -16.26 0.10 -7.69
N VAL A 193 -15.78 1.26 -7.21
CA VAL A 193 -16.46 2.55 -7.45
C VAL A 193 -16.58 2.86 -8.94
N ARG A 194 -15.54 2.57 -9.71
CA ARG A 194 -15.54 2.75 -11.17
C ARG A 194 -16.54 1.84 -11.85
N SER A 195 -16.62 0.57 -11.44
CA SER A 195 -17.59 -0.40 -11.97
C SER A 195 -19.02 0.03 -11.71
N GLU A 196 -19.33 0.49 -10.49
CA GLU A 196 -20.65 1.00 -10.12
C GLU A 196 -21.03 2.24 -10.95
N ARG A 197 -20.11 3.19 -11.14
CA ARG A 197 -20.35 4.37 -11.99
C ARG A 197 -20.62 3.99 -13.44
N LEU A 198 -19.85 3.06 -13.99
CA LEU A 198 -20.03 2.54 -15.35
C LEU A 198 -21.41 1.89 -15.51
N GLU A 199 -21.84 1.09 -14.53
CA GLU A 199 -23.16 0.47 -14.54
C GLU A 199 -24.29 1.51 -14.49
N GLN A 200 -24.17 2.52 -13.62
CA GLN A 200 -25.15 3.61 -13.54
C GLN A 200 -25.25 4.41 -14.85
N VAL A 201 -24.13 4.71 -15.49
CA VAL A 201 -24.11 5.42 -16.79
C VAL A 201 -24.71 4.53 -17.87
N GLN A 202 -24.40 3.23 -17.87
CA GLN A 202 -24.96 2.29 -18.85
C GLN A 202 -26.48 2.17 -18.73
N ILE A 203 -27.02 2.06 -17.52
CA ILE A 203 -28.49 2.03 -17.30
C ILE A 203 -29.14 3.32 -17.83
N LYS A 204 -28.53 4.48 -17.60
CA LYS A 204 -29.03 5.77 -18.11
C LYS A 204 -28.96 5.85 -19.63
N LEU A 205 -27.88 5.37 -20.23
CA LEU A 205 -27.74 5.29 -21.69
C LEU A 205 -28.86 4.45 -22.29
N ASP A 206 -29.04 3.23 -21.78
CA ASP A 206 -30.07 2.30 -22.27
C ASP A 206 -31.48 2.92 -22.16
N TYR A 207 -31.76 3.58 -21.04
CA TYR A 207 -33.03 4.28 -20.80
C TYR A 207 -33.25 5.43 -21.81
N VAL A 208 -32.27 6.31 -21.98
CA VAL A 208 -32.37 7.46 -22.90
C VAL A 208 -32.47 6.97 -24.36
N GLU A 209 -31.73 5.93 -24.74
CA GLU A 209 -31.84 5.33 -26.07
C GLU A 209 -33.23 4.74 -26.31
N GLN A 210 -33.84 4.11 -25.29
CA GLN A 210 -35.20 3.60 -25.39
C GLN A 210 -36.23 4.72 -25.53
N GLU A 211 -36.08 5.83 -24.80
CA GLU A 211 -36.93 7.01 -24.96
C GLU A 211 -36.80 7.64 -26.35
N ILE A 212 -35.57 7.80 -26.86
CA ILE A 212 -35.32 8.30 -28.22
C ILE A 212 -36.01 7.42 -29.25
N ARG A 213 -35.87 6.08 -29.16
CA ARG A 213 -36.57 5.14 -30.05
C ARG A 213 -38.08 5.30 -29.98
N GLY A 214 -38.63 5.50 -28.78
CA GLY A 214 -40.06 5.75 -28.57
C GLY A 214 -40.55 7.04 -29.23
N LEU A 215 -39.83 8.14 -29.00
CA LEU A 215 -40.14 9.45 -29.58
C LEU A 215 -39.98 9.47 -31.11
N GLN A 216 -38.96 8.80 -31.66
CA GLN A 216 -38.79 8.64 -33.10
C GLN A 216 -39.99 7.93 -33.73
N LYS A 217 -40.47 6.85 -33.10
CA LYS A 217 -41.67 6.15 -33.55
C LYS A 217 -42.92 7.04 -33.49
N GLN A 218 -43.10 7.80 -32.41
CA GLN A 218 -44.20 8.76 -32.30
C GLN A 218 -44.13 9.87 -33.36
N GLN A 219 -42.91 10.33 -33.68
CA GLN A 219 -42.67 11.30 -34.74
C GLN A 219 -43.07 10.71 -36.10
N GLU A 220 -42.62 9.49 -36.42
CA GLU A 220 -42.96 8.77 -37.66
C GLU A 220 -44.49 8.58 -37.81
N ASP A 221 -45.13 7.99 -36.80
CA ASP A 221 -46.59 7.80 -36.75
C ASP A 221 -47.33 9.13 -36.91
N GLY A 222 -46.80 10.18 -36.28
CA GLY A 222 -47.36 11.51 -36.35
C GLY A 222 -47.23 12.15 -37.73
N THR A 223 -46.10 11.97 -38.41
CA THR A 223 -45.91 12.43 -39.79
C THR A 223 -46.82 11.71 -40.77
N ILE A 224 -47.03 10.40 -40.61
CA ILE A 224 -47.96 9.62 -41.43
C ILE A 224 -49.39 10.16 -41.26
N LYS A 225 -49.85 10.34 -40.02
CA LYS A 225 -51.19 10.92 -39.73
C LYS A 225 -51.35 12.33 -40.28
N LEU A 226 -50.31 13.16 -40.21
CA LEU A 226 -50.35 14.51 -40.79
C LEU A 226 -50.50 14.44 -42.31
N GLN A 227 -49.82 13.51 -42.98
CA GLN A 227 -49.95 13.30 -44.42
C GLN A 227 -51.35 12.81 -44.81
N GLU A 228 -51.94 11.93 -44.02
CA GLU A 228 -53.34 11.49 -44.19
C GLU A 228 -54.32 12.66 -44.02
N LEU A 229 -54.21 13.44 -42.95
CA LEU A 229 -55.04 14.62 -42.69
C LEU A 229 -54.94 15.65 -43.83
N ARG A 230 -53.73 15.94 -44.33
CA ARG A 230 -53.53 16.83 -45.49
C ARG A 230 -54.16 16.27 -46.76
N SER A 231 -54.13 14.95 -46.97
CA SER A 231 -54.79 14.32 -48.11
C SER A 231 -56.32 14.38 -48.01
N MET A 232 -56.87 14.27 -46.80
CA MET A 232 -58.29 14.45 -46.53
C MET A 232 -58.71 15.89 -46.73
N GLU A 233 -57.93 16.86 -46.25
CA GLU A 233 -58.15 18.29 -46.51
C GLU A 233 -58.17 18.61 -48.01
N ALA A 234 -57.25 18.03 -48.78
CA ALA A 234 -57.23 18.22 -50.23
C ALA A 234 -58.50 17.64 -50.89
N ARG A 235 -58.97 16.48 -50.44
CA ARG A 235 -60.22 15.85 -50.94
C ARG A 235 -61.46 16.64 -50.53
N GLU A 236 -61.56 17.08 -49.28
CA GLU A 236 -62.64 17.94 -48.80
C GLU A 236 -62.64 19.27 -49.56
N GLY A 237 -61.48 19.88 -49.74
CA GLY A 237 -61.32 21.11 -50.52
C GLY A 237 -61.78 20.96 -51.97
N LEU A 238 -61.41 19.87 -52.63
CA LEU A 238 -61.86 19.55 -54.00
C LEU A 238 -63.38 19.29 -54.06
N ALA A 239 -63.92 18.50 -53.13
CA ALA A 239 -65.36 18.21 -53.05
C ALA A 239 -66.18 19.47 -52.73
N GLU A 240 -65.64 20.35 -51.89
CA GLU A 240 -66.27 21.62 -51.56
C GLU A 240 -66.17 22.61 -52.73
N GLN A 241 -65.07 22.64 -53.46
CA GLN A 241 -64.96 23.36 -54.74
C GLN A 241 -65.97 22.84 -55.77
N GLU A 242 -66.14 21.53 -55.91
CA GLU A 242 -67.11 20.93 -56.83
C GLU A 242 -68.57 21.25 -56.43
N LYS A 243 -68.89 21.16 -55.13
CA LYS A 243 -70.19 21.58 -54.59
C LYS A 243 -70.43 23.07 -54.79
N ARG A 244 -69.42 23.92 -54.57
CA ARG A 244 -69.49 25.37 -54.82
C ARG A 244 -69.73 25.64 -56.30
N ALA A 245 -69.01 24.99 -57.21
CA ALA A 245 -69.21 25.13 -58.65
C ALA A 245 -70.63 24.71 -59.10
N ARG A 246 -71.15 23.59 -58.58
CA ARG A 246 -72.54 23.15 -58.83
C ARG A 246 -73.58 24.11 -58.26
N MET A 247 -73.37 24.59 -57.03
CA MET A 247 -74.23 25.58 -56.40
C MET A 247 -74.21 26.92 -57.14
N GLU A 248 -73.05 27.39 -57.58
CA GLU A 248 -72.90 28.61 -58.39
C GLU A 248 -73.55 28.47 -59.76
N ALA A 249 -73.49 27.30 -60.40
CA ALA A 249 -74.21 27.02 -61.64
C ALA A 249 -75.73 27.11 -61.43
N ARG A 250 -76.25 26.45 -60.39
CA ARG A 250 -77.68 26.49 -60.04
C ARG A 250 -78.15 27.88 -59.63
N ASN A 251 -77.39 28.57 -58.78
CA ASN A 251 -77.68 29.93 -58.35
C ASN A 251 -77.60 30.91 -59.53
N ARG A 252 -76.71 30.70 -60.50
CA ARG A 252 -76.68 31.50 -61.74
C ARG A 252 -77.97 31.38 -62.55
N GLU A 253 -78.53 30.18 -62.66
CA GLU A 253 -79.82 29.98 -63.33
C GLU A 253 -80.97 30.62 -62.57
N GLU A 254 -81.03 30.42 -61.24
CA GLU A 254 -82.07 31.03 -60.39
C GLU A 254 -81.99 32.56 -60.39
N ILE A 255 -80.78 33.13 -60.31
CA ILE A 255 -80.57 34.59 -60.38
C ILE A 255 -80.88 35.13 -61.77
N LYS A 256 -80.53 34.43 -62.85
CA LYS A 256 -80.94 34.80 -64.22
C LYS A 256 -82.46 34.87 -64.32
N MET A 257 -83.17 33.86 -63.82
CA MET A 257 -84.64 33.81 -63.82
C MET A 257 -85.25 34.91 -62.95
N LEU A 258 -84.68 35.22 -61.79
CA LEU A 258 -85.11 36.33 -60.94
C LEU A 258 -84.90 37.69 -61.61
N LYS A 259 -83.76 37.91 -62.28
CA LYS A 259 -83.51 39.14 -63.06
C LYS A 259 -84.48 39.28 -64.23
N ILE A 260 -84.78 38.21 -64.95
CA ILE A 260 -85.79 38.20 -66.03
C ILE A 260 -87.17 38.57 -65.47
N ARG A 261 -87.60 37.95 -64.36
CA ARG A 261 -88.88 38.29 -63.70
C ARG A 261 -88.94 39.76 -63.26
N GLN A 262 -87.85 40.29 -62.71
CA GLN A 262 -87.77 41.71 -62.33
C GLN A 262 -87.90 42.62 -63.55
N ILE A 263 -87.19 42.34 -64.65
CA ILE A 263 -87.31 43.10 -65.91
C ILE A 263 -88.76 43.08 -66.41
N CYS A 264 -89.41 41.91 -66.44
CA CYS A 264 -90.82 41.78 -66.83
C CYS A 264 -91.75 42.61 -65.92
N LEU A 265 -91.55 42.56 -64.60
CA LEU A 265 -92.32 43.35 -63.63
C LEU A 265 -92.10 44.85 -63.79
N PHE A 266 -90.86 45.30 -64.03
CA PHE A 266 -90.57 46.71 -64.33
C PHE A 266 -91.21 47.17 -65.64
N THR A 267 -91.20 46.34 -66.69
CA THR A 267 -91.89 46.67 -67.94
C THR A 267 -93.41 46.75 -67.76
N ALA A 268 -94.02 45.80 -67.03
CA ALA A 268 -95.45 45.82 -66.74
C ALA A 268 -95.86 47.03 -65.87
N ALA A 269 -95.05 47.36 -64.85
CA ALA A 269 -95.25 48.54 -64.02
C ALA A 269 -95.08 49.85 -64.82
N GLY A 270 -94.09 49.93 -65.71
CA GLY A 270 -93.88 51.07 -66.60
C GLY A 270 -95.06 51.28 -67.55
N ILE A 271 -95.61 50.20 -68.13
CA ILE A 271 -96.83 50.25 -68.95
C ILE A 271 -98.04 50.72 -68.13
N ALA A 272 -98.19 50.23 -66.90
CA ALA A 272 -99.28 50.61 -66.00
C ALA A 272 -99.20 52.09 -65.56
N VAL A 273 -98.00 52.60 -65.29
CA VAL A 273 -97.76 54.02 -64.97
C VAL A 273 -98.04 54.91 -66.20
N LEU A 274 -97.62 54.50 -67.40
CA LEU A 274 -97.94 55.20 -68.66
C LEU A 274 -99.45 55.27 -68.94
N MET A 275 -100.19 54.18 -68.69
CA MET A 275 -101.67 54.21 -68.74
C MET A 275 -102.28 55.10 -67.65
N GLY A 276 -101.68 55.13 -66.45
CA GLY A 276 -102.15 55.91 -65.31
C GLY A 276 -102.14 57.43 -65.52
N ILE A 277 -101.27 57.94 -66.40
CA ILE A 277 -101.19 59.37 -66.73
C ILE A 277 -102.46 59.86 -67.47
N LEU A 278 -103.23 58.97 -68.12
CA LEU A 278 -104.46 59.30 -68.86
C LEU A 278 -105.74 59.27 -68.00
N LEU A 279 -105.69 58.71 -66.79
CA LEU A 279 -106.88 58.48 -65.96
C LEU A 279 -107.13 59.69 -65.01
N LYS A 280 -108.32 60.31 -65.11
CA LYS A 280 -108.70 61.51 -64.34
C LYS A 280 -108.97 61.32 -62.82
N PRO A 281 -109.40 60.16 -62.28
CA PRO A 281 -109.69 60.06 -60.85
C PRO A 281 -108.42 59.96 -59.96
N LEU A 282 -108.37 60.79 -58.91
CA LEU A 282 -107.23 60.92 -57.98
C LEU A 282 -106.93 59.62 -57.21
N TRP A 283 -107.97 58.84 -56.85
CA TRP A 283 -107.83 57.61 -56.06
C TRP A 283 -107.08 56.51 -56.81
N LEU A 284 -107.19 56.46 -58.14
CA LEU A 284 -106.47 55.47 -58.96
C LEU A 284 -104.96 55.76 -59.02
N LYS A 285 -104.56 57.04 -59.00
CA LYS A 285 -103.15 57.46 -58.95
C LYS A 285 -102.50 57.10 -57.61
N MET A 286 -103.25 57.21 -56.51
CA MET A 286 -102.79 56.79 -55.18
C MET A 286 -102.60 55.27 -55.09
N ALA A 287 -103.51 54.48 -55.66
CA ALA A 287 -103.40 53.02 -55.70
C ALA A 287 -102.18 52.53 -56.51
N LEU A 288 -101.91 53.16 -57.67
CA LEU A 288 -100.72 52.88 -58.49
C LEU A 288 -99.41 53.24 -57.76
N GLY A 289 -99.40 54.33 -56.99
CA GLY A 289 -98.26 54.72 -56.16
C GLY A 289 -97.93 53.69 -55.07
N ILE A 290 -98.94 53.19 -54.36
CA ILE A 290 -98.77 52.15 -53.33
C ILE A 290 -98.26 50.84 -53.96
N ALA A 291 -98.81 50.45 -55.11
CA ALA A 291 -98.36 49.26 -55.84
C ALA A 291 -96.89 49.38 -56.29
N ALA A 292 -96.45 50.55 -56.75
CA ALA A 292 -95.07 50.81 -57.11
C ALA A 292 -94.12 50.73 -55.90
N VAL A 293 -94.52 51.24 -54.73
CA VAL A 293 -93.74 51.15 -53.50
C VAL A 293 -93.62 49.70 -53.01
N LEU A 294 -94.70 48.92 -53.08
CA LEU A 294 -94.67 47.49 -52.73
C LEU A 294 -93.80 46.67 -53.71
N LEU A 295 -93.85 46.98 -55.01
CA LEU A 295 -92.96 46.38 -56.01
C LEU A 295 -91.49 46.71 -55.77
N PHE A 296 -91.20 47.97 -55.42
CA PHE A 296 -89.85 48.40 -55.09
C PHE A 296 -89.34 47.73 -53.82
N ALA A 297 -90.17 47.62 -52.77
CA ALA A 297 -89.84 46.90 -51.54
C ALA A 297 -89.59 45.39 -51.80
N TYR A 298 -90.41 44.76 -52.66
CA TYR A 298 -90.22 43.37 -53.07
C TYR A 298 -88.93 43.16 -53.87
N CYS A 299 -88.60 44.09 -54.77
CA CYS A 299 -87.35 44.06 -55.54
C CYS A 299 -86.12 44.29 -54.65
N TRP A 300 -86.21 45.21 -53.69
CA TRP A 300 -85.14 45.47 -52.72
C TRP A 300 -84.91 44.28 -51.79
N TYR A 301 -85.98 43.66 -51.29
CA TYR A 301 -85.93 42.45 -50.46
C TYR A 301 -85.26 41.28 -51.21
N THR A 302 -85.70 41.00 -52.44
CA THR A 302 -85.13 39.91 -53.25
C THR A 302 -83.67 40.14 -53.64
N ASN A 303 -83.27 41.40 -53.88
CA ASN A 303 -81.88 41.73 -54.16
C ASN A 303 -80.98 41.60 -52.90
N ARG A 304 -81.46 42.04 -51.72
CA ARG A 304 -80.74 41.88 -50.45
C ARG A 304 -80.61 40.40 -50.06
N TYR A 305 -81.60 39.58 -50.36
CA TYR A 305 -81.56 38.13 -50.18
C TYR A 305 -80.44 37.47 -51.01
N SER A 306 -80.21 37.93 -52.25
CA SER A 306 -79.14 37.40 -53.10
C SER A 306 -77.73 37.72 -52.58
N ARG A 307 -77.51 38.94 -52.06
CA ARG A 307 -76.22 39.36 -51.47
C ARG A 307 -75.87 38.61 -50.18
N ASN A 308 -76.84 38.32 -49.33
CA ASN A 308 -76.59 37.59 -48.09
C ASN A 308 -76.17 36.13 -48.36
N ARG A 309 -76.68 35.49 -49.42
CA ARG A 309 -76.23 34.14 -49.85
C ARG A 309 -74.79 34.10 -50.34
N GLU A 310 -74.29 35.18 -50.95
CA GLU A 310 -72.88 35.26 -51.38
C GLU A 310 -71.92 35.35 -50.19
N GLN A 311 -72.33 35.94 -49.06
CA GLN A 311 -71.48 36.07 -47.85
C GLN A 311 -71.45 34.82 -46.97
N GLU A 312 -72.56 34.06 -46.84
CA GLU A 312 -72.56 32.80 -46.07
C GLU A 312 -71.62 31.73 -46.67
N SER A 313 -71.39 31.76 -47.99
CA SER A 313 -70.46 30.83 -48.65
C SER A 313 -68.97 31.04 -48.30
N ARG A 314 -68.61 32.18 -47.68
CA ARG A 314 -67.21 32.54 -47.38
C ARG A 314 -66.75 32.17 -45.97
N GLN A 315 -67.65 31.80 -45.06
CA GLN A 315 -67.32 31.55 -43.64
C GLN A 315 -67.30 30.07 -43.20
N SER A 316 -67.39 29.12 -44.13
CA SER A 316 -67.11 27.70 -43.83
C SER A 316 -65.59 27.44 -43.93
N GLY A 317 -64.87 27.63 -42.83
CA GLY A 317 -63.53 27.07 -42.65
C GLY A 317 -63.63 25.62 -42.17
N SER A 318 -63.10 24.67 -42.95
CA SER A 318 -63.12 23.23 -42.64
C SER A 318 -62.47 22.94 -41.27
N GLY A 319 -63.11 22.07 -40.48
CA GLY A 319 -62.56 21.57 -39.21
C GLY A 319 -61.26 20.76 -39.37
N ALA A 320 -60.99 20.23 -40.57
CA ALA A 320 -59.78 19.47 -40.86
C ALA A 320 -58.51 20.35 -40.79
N SER A 321 -58.56 21.59 -41.28
CA SER A 321 -57.43 22.54 -41.28
C SER A 321 -56.86 22.83 -39.88
N LYS A 322 -57.75 22.94 -38.88
CA LYS A 322 -57.35 23.15 -37.47
C LYS A 322 -56.71 21.89 -36.86
N ALA A 323 -57.14 20.71 -37.28
CA ALA A 323 -56.59 19.44 -36.81
C ALA A 323 -55.15 19.22 -37.33
N SER A 324 -54.89 19.53 -38.61
CA SER A 324 -53.53 19.47 -39.17
C SER A 324 -52.58 20.46 -38.51
N GLN A 325 -53.02 21.70 -38.26
CA GLN A 325 -52.19 22.69 -37.55
C GLN A 325 -51.82 22.21 -36.14
N LYS A 326 -52.77 21.67 -35.38
CA LYS A 326 -52.49 21.10 -34.05
C LYS A 326 -51.50 19.94 -34.12
N MET A 327 -51.55 19.14 -35.18
CA MET A 327 -50.63 18.02 -35.38
C MET A 327 -49.20 18.48 -35.70
N VAL A 328 -49.04 19.57 -36.47
CA VAL A 328 -47.73 20.18 -36.75
C VAL A 328 -47.07 20.65 -35.45
N TRP A 329 -47.81 21.39 -34.59
CA TRP A 329 -47.30 21.82 -33.28
C TRP A 329 -46.86 20.65 -32.39
N ASN A 330 -47.59 19.53 -32.42
CA ASN A 330 -47.20 18.33 -31.67
C ASN A 330 -45.91 17.71 -32.20
N LEU A 331 -45.71 17.69 -33.52
CA LEU A 331 -44.50 17.16 -34.14
C LEU A 331 -43.27 18.04 -33.86
N GLU A 332 -43.43 19.37 -33.88
CA GLU A 332 -42.35 20.30 -33.49
C GLU A 332 -41.92 20.08 -32.04
N ARG A 333 -42.88 19.94 -31.12
CA ARG A 333 -42.59 19.61 -29.72
C ARG A 333 -41.82 18.29 -29.58
N ILE A 334 -42.23 17.24 -30.30
CA ILE A 334 -41.54 15.95 -30.29
C ILE A 334 -40.11 16.08 -30.87
N GLN A 335 -39.91 16.90 -31.89
CA GLN A 335 -38.57 17.17 -32.43
C GLN A 335 -37.65 17.85 -31.42
N GLU A 336 -38.17 18.82 -30.66
CA GLU A 336 -37.43 19.52 -29.62
C GLU A 336 -37.05 18.56 -28.48
N GLU A 337 -37.99 17.76 -27.98
CA GLU A 337 -37.72 16.70 -27.00
C GLU A 337 -36.67 15.68 -27.53
N LEU A 338 -36.73 15.29 -28.81
CA LEU A 338 -35.72 14.43 -29.44
C LEU A 338 -34.35 15.07 -29.55
N HIS A 339 -34.28 16.38 -29.71
CA HIS A 339 -33.01 17.10 -29.76
C HIS A 339 -32.36 17.13 -28.38
N GLU A 340 -33.13 17.50 -27.34
CA GLU A 340 -32.66 17.48 -25.95
C GLU A 340 -32.15 16.10 -25.52
N LYS A 341 -32.90 15.04 -25.85
CA LYS A 341 -32.49 13.66 -25.51
C LYS A 341 -31.24 13.22 -26.26
N ARG A 342 -31.02 13.69 -27.50
CA ARG A 342 -29.79 13.41 -28.26
C ARG A 342 -28.57 14.08 -27.66
N VAL A 343 -28.69 15.34 -27.24
CA VAL A 343 -27.60 16.04 -26.51
C VAL A 343 -27.29 15.31 -25.21
N LEU A 344 -28.32 14.88 -24.47
CA LEU A 344 -28.13 14.09 -23.25
C LEU A 344 -27.40 12.76 -23.52
N LEU A 345 -27.75 12.06 -24.60
CA LEU A 345 -27.09 10.82 -25.00
C LEU A 345 -25.59 11.04 -25.29
N GLU A 346 -25.25 12.12 -25.98
CA GLU A 346 -23.87 12.48 -26.31
C GLU A 346 -23.06 12.76 -25.04
N ASN A 347 -23.58 13.58 -24.13
CA ASN A 347 -22.96 13.85 -22.83
C ASN A 347 -22.74 12.57 -21.99
N LEU A 348 -23.71 11.64 -22.02
CA LEU A 348 -23.57 10.36 -21.32
C LEU A 348 -22.50 9.46 -21.94
N LYS A 349 -22.36 9.47 -23.27
CA LYS A 349 -21.31 8.72 -23.99
C LYS A 349 -19.92 9.28 -23.71
N GLU A 350 -19.79 10.61 -23.65
CA GLU A 350 -18.54 11.28 -23.29
C GLU A 350 -18.13 10.92 -21.85
N ASN A 351 -19.07 11.01 -20.90
CA ASN A 351 -18.82 10.60 -19.51
C ASN A 351 -18.41 9.11 -19.40
N GLN A 352 -19.03 8.22 -20.19
CA GLN A 352 -18.61 6.82 -20.25
C GLN A 352 -17.16 6.67 -20.74
N ALA A 353 -16.76 7.44 -21.76
CA ALA A 353 -15.39 7.42 -22.27
C ALA A 353 -14.37 7.91 -21.23
N ASP A 354 -14.70 8.94 -20.47
CA ASP A 354 -13.85 9.46 -19.38
C ASP A 354 -13.64 8.41 -18.28
N ILE A 355 -14.70 7.73 -17.84
CA ILE A 355 -14.61 6.66 -16.82
C ILE A 355 -13.77 5.47 -17.35
N LEU A 356 -13.83 5.19 -18.65
CA LEU A 356 -13.00 4.15 -19.27
C LEU A 356 -11.51 4.58 -19.33
N ALA A 357 -11.22 5.87 -19.50
CA ALA A 357 -9.86 6.41 -19.51
C ALA A 357 -9.19 6.37 -18.12
N GLU A 358 -9.95 6.51 -17.02
CA GLU A 358 -9.46 6.35 -15.63
C GLU A 358 -8.78 4.99 -15.40
N LYS A 359 -9.05 3.97 -16.24
CA LYS A 359 -8.37 2.67 -16.20
C LYS A 359 -6.84 2.78 -16.32
N ALA A 360 -6.32 3.82 -16.99
CA ALA A 360 -4.89 4.07 -17.09
C ALA A 360 -4.25 4.38 -15.72
N ASP A 361 -4.97 4.99 -14.79
CA ASP A 361 -4.48 5.25 -13.43
C ASP A 361 -4.57 4.00 -12.55
N SER A 362 -5.60 3.15 -12.72
CA SER A 362 -5.65 1.82 -12.07
C SER A 362 -4.48 0.94 -12.51
N ASN A 363 -4.01 1.07 -13.76
CA ASN A 363 -2.80 0.41 -14.24
C ASN A 363 -1.53 0.92 -13.53
N ARG A 364 -1.46 2.18 -13.10
CA ARG A 364 -0.30 2.68 -12.34
C ARG A 364 -0.20 1.99 -10.98
N ILE A 365 -1.31 1.88 -10.26
CA ILE A 365 -1.33 1.16 -8.97
C ILE A 365 -0.99 -0.32 -9.17
N GLN A 366 -1.44 -0.93 -10.27
CA GLN A 366 -1.04 -2.30 -10.62
C GLN A 366 0.47 -2.42 -10.83
N ASN A 367 1.07 -1.50 -11.58
CA ASN A 367 2.51 -1.48 -11.78
C ASN A 367 3.27 -1.30 -10.47
N ASP A 368 2.76 -0.48 -9.55
CA ASP A 368 3.36 -0.30 -8.22
C ASP A 368 3.30 -1.59 -7.39
N ILE A 369 2.18 -2.33 -7.44
CA ILE A 369 2.03 -3.63 -6.76
C ILE A 369 3.05 -4.64 -7.32
N GLU A 370 3.19 -4.70 -8.64
CA GLU A 370 4.16 -5.59 -9.32
C GLU A 370 5.60 -5.21 -8.98
N ALA A 371 5.94 -3.91 -8.96
CA ALA A 371 7.24 -3.43 -8.56
C ALA A 371 7.57 -3.80 -7.10
N LEU A 372 6.60 -3.71 -6.19
CA LEU A 372 6.75 -4.15 -4.80
C LEU A 372 6.96 -5.66 -4.69
N GLU A 373 6.25 -6.46 -5.49
CA GLU A 373 6.42 -7.92 -5.51
C GLU A 373 7.81 -8.33 -6.01
N ILE A 374 8.30 -7.68 -7.07
CA ILE A 374 9.67 -7.86 -7.56
C ILE A 374 10.68 -7.46 -6.49
N ALA A 375 10.49 -6.33 -5.81
CA ALA A 375 11.39 -5.90 -4.74
C ALA A 375 11.44 -6.91 -3.58
N ILE A 376 10.28 -7.40 -3.13
CA ILE A 376 10.19 -8.40 -2.06
C ILE A 376 10.91 -9.69 -2.46
N SER A 377 10.62 -10.23 -3.64
CA SER A 377 11.23 -11.48 -4.12
C SER A 377 12.73 -11.34 -4.31
N THR A 378 13.19 -10.23 -4.91
CA THR A 378 14.62 -9.95 -5.11
C THR A 378 15.37 -9.87 -3.78
N ILE A 379 14.82 -9.14 -2.79
CA ILE A 379 15.43 -9.07 -1.45
C ILE A 379 15.51 -10.46 -0.84
N GLN A 380 14.45 -11.27 -0.93
CA GLN A 380 14.43 -12.64 -0.41
C GLN A 380 15.44 -13.55 -1.10
N ASP A 381 15.64 -13.41 -2.41
CA ASP A 381 16.58 -14.21 -3.18
C ASP A 381 18.03 -13.88 -2.84
N ILE A 382 18.39 -12.59 -2.84
CA ILE A 382 19.72 -12.12 -2.47
C ILE A 382 20.04 -12.53 -1.03
N SER A 383 19.08 -12.31 -0.13
CA SER A 383 19.16 -12.71 1.27
C SER A 383 19.44 -14.21 1.39
N ARG A 384 18.67 -15.08 0.70
CA ARG A 384 18.92 -16.53 0.66
C ARG A 384 20.31 -16.89 0.13
N GLU A 385 20.80 -16.22 -0.90
CA GLU A 385 22.09 -16.53 -1.51
C GLU A 385 23.27 -16.14 -0.59
N ILE A 386 23.24 -14.93 0.00
CA ILE A 386 24.20 -14.47 1.01
C ILE A 386 24.22 -15.45 2.19
N TYR A 387 23.04 -15.86 2.66
CA TYR A 387 22.93 -16.78 3.79
C TYR A 387 23.49 -18.17 3.48
N LYS A 388 23.30 -18.68 2.24
CA LYS A 388 23.77 -20.01 1.86
C LYS A 388 25.30 -20.12 1.88
N GLU A 389 26.02 -19.07 1.48
CA GLU A 389 27.48 -19.09 1.50
C GLU A 389 28.03 -18.99 2.93
N SER A 390 27.52 -18.04 3.72
CA SER A 390 27.94 -17.84 5.11
C SER A 390 27.60 -19.03 6.00
N ALA A 391 26.42 -19.65 5.84
CA ALA A 391 26.03 -20.85 6.58
C ALA A 391 26.92 -22.05 6.24
N ARG A 392 27.35 -22.21 4.98
CA ARG A 392 28.29 -23.28 4.60
C ARG A 392 29.64 -23.11 5.29
N LYS A 393 30.19 -21.90 5.28
CA LYS A 393 31.46 -21.58 5.96
C LYS A 393 31.32 -21.80 7.47
N LEU A 394 30.23 -21.34 8.09
CA LEU A 394 29.98 -21.56 9.52
C LEU A 394 29.89 -23.04 9.86
N ASN A 395 29.06 -23.80 9.14
CA ASN A 395 28.88 -25.23 9.40
C ASN A 395 30.19 -25.99 9.25
N HIS A 396 31.02 -25.63 8.25
CA HIS A 396 32.33 -26.24 8.07
C HIS A 396 33.26 -25.93 9.25
N THR A 397 33.48 -24.66 9.57
CA THR A 397 34.36 -24.25 10.68
C THR A 397 33.86 -24.79 12.03
N ALA A 398 32.57 -24.73 12.30
CA ALA A 398 31.98 -25.27 13.52
C ALA A 398 32.13 -26.80 13.60
N SER A 399 32.02 -27.51 12.47
CA SER A 399 32.25 -28.95 12.41
C SER A 399 33.69 -29.33 12.74
N ASP A 400 34.65 -28.57 12.21
CA ASP A 400 36.08 -28.81 12.47
C ASP A 400 36.42 -28.59 13.95
N ILE A 401 35.95 -27.48 14.52
CA ILE A 401 36.12 -27.19 15.95
C ILE A 401 35.44 -28.26 16.80
N LEU A 402 34.19 -28.61 16.48
CA LEU A 402 33.43 -29.64 17.21
C LEU A 402 34.16 -30.98 17.19
N LYS A 403 34.69 -31.38 16.04
CA LYS A 403 35.45 -32.63 15.89
C LYS A 403 36.70 -32.63 16.77
N GLU A 404 37.44 -31.53 16.84
CA GLU A 404 38.64 -31.43 17.68
C GLU A 404 38.30 -31.46 19.18
N VAL A 405 37.38 -30.61 19.64
CA VAL A 405 37.05 -30.50 21.08
C VAL A 405 36.32 -31.74 21.62
N THR A 406 35.66 -32.50 20.75
CA THR A 406 35.01 -33.77 21.12
C THR A 406 35.89 -35.00 20.88
N GLY A 407 37.08 -34.82 20.31
CA GLY A 407 38.01 -35.90 19.93
C GLY A 407 37.40 -36.90 18.95
N GLY A 408 36.59 -36.41 18.00
CA GLY A 408 36.02 -37.21 16.91
C GLY A 408 34.71 -37.92 17.21
N ASN A 409 34.16 -37.80 18.42
CA ASN A 409 32.86 -38.39 18.78
C ASN A 409 31.70 -37.78 17.96
N TYR A 410 31.84 -36.52 17.56
CA TYR A 410 30.92 -35.80 16.69
C TYR A 410 31.71 -35.21 15.53
N THR A 411 31.28 -35.48 14.30
CA THR A 411 32.08 -35.21 13.09
C THR A 411 31.66 -33.95 12.37
N SER A 412 30.37 -33.64 12.35
CA SER A 412 29.87 -32.41 11.74
C SER A 412 28.54 -31.95 12.32
N ILE A 413 28.29 -30.65 12.25
CA ILE A 413 27.01 -30.02 12.54
C ILE A 413 26.51 -29.26 11.30
N TYR A 414 25.21 -29.35 11.02
CA TYR A 414 24.57 -28.57 9.96
C TYR A 414 23.12 -28.25 10.30
N LEU A 415 22.62 -27.16 9.72
CA LEU A 415 21.21 -26.80 9.74
C LEU A 415 20.52 -27.41 8.51
N ASP A 416 19.41 -28.11 8.71
CA ASP A 416 18.62 -28.63 7.59
C ASP A 416 17.65 -27.58 7.02
N ALA A 417 16.94 -27.93 5.93
CA ALA A 417 15.99 -27.04 5.27
C ALA A 417 14.81 -26.59 6.16
N ASN A 418 14.56 -27.28 7.27
CA ASN A 418 13.51 -26.96 8.24
C ASN A 418 14.08 -26.19 9.45
N MET A 419 15.30 -25.66 9.35
CA MET A 419 16.02 -25.00 10.44
C MET A 419 16.26 -25.91 11.65
N GLN A 420 16.34 -27.23 11.45
CA GLN A 420 16.70 -28.16 12.51
C GLN A 420 18.20 -28.45 12.51
N VAL A 421 18.78 -28.42 13.71
CA VAL A 421 20.19 -28.72 13.92
C VAL A 421 20.39 -30.23 13.89
N ARG A 422 21.26 -30.67 12.99
CA ARG A 422 21.62 -32.07 12.80
C ARG A 422 23.09 -32.29 13.06
N ILE A 423 23.39 -33.38 13.75
CA ILE A 423 24.74 -33.69 14.23
C ILE A 423 25.12 -35.07 13.70
N ASN A 424 26.20 -35.16 12.94
CA ASN A 424 26.76 -36.44 12.52
C ASN A 424 27.70 -36.98 13.60
N THR A 425 27.56 -38.27 13.90
CA THR A 425 28.62 -39.08 14.52
C THR A 425 29.22 -40.00 13.45
N PRO A 426 30.32 -40.72 13.75
CA PRO A 426 30.86 -41.71 12.82
C PRO A 426 29.87 -42.84 12.47
N GLN A 427 28.82 -43.06 13.26
CA GLN A 427 27.88 -44.18 13.10
C GLN A 427 26.47 -43.76 12.71
N LYS A 428 26.00 -42.58 13.13
CA LYS A 428 24.61 -42.17 12.90
C LYS A 428 24.42 -40.66 12.93
N LEU A 429 23.28 -40.24 12.40
CA LEU A 429 22.75 -38.89 12.51
C LEU A 429 21.97 -38.73 13.82
N LEU A 430 22.16 -37.60 14.51
CA LEU A 430 21.49 -37.24 15.75
C LEU A 430 20.80 -35.87 15.63
N TYR A 431 19.69 -35.74 16.33
CA TYR A 431 19.03 -34.45 16.61
C TYR A 431 19.58 -33.86 17.91
N LEU A 432 19.36 -32.55 18.08
CA LEU A 432 19.85 -31.81 19.23
C LEU A 432 19.26 -32.34 20.55
N GLU A 433 18.02 -32.82 20.52
CA GLU A 433 17.31 -33.41 21.66
C GLU A 433 17.87 -34.79 22.08
N GLN A 434 18.75 -35.39 21.26
CA GLN A 434 19.31 -36.72 21.49
C GLN A 434 20.75 -36.69 22.03
N VAL A 435 21.35 -35.52 22.19
CA VAL A 435 22.69 -35.37 22.76
C VAL A 435 22.62 -34.91 24.21
N SER A 436 23.65 -35.23 25.00
CA SER A 436 23.71 -34.78 26.39
C SER A 436 23.96 -33.28 26.47
N ARG A 437 23.57 -32.66 27.59
CA ARG A 437 23.77 -31.23 27.86
C ARG A 437 25.22 -30.77 27.70
N GLY A 438 26.18 -31.55 28.20
CA GLY A 438 27.61 -31.24 28.01
C GLY A 438 28.07 -31.28 26.55
N THR A 439 27.43 -32.11 25.71
CA THR A 439 27.66 -32.09 24.26
C THR A 439 27.01 -30.86 23.63
N MET A 440 25.80 -30.48 24.04
CA MET A 440 25.16 -29.25 23.56
C MET A 440 26.02 -28.02 23.86
N ASP A 441 26.62 -27.92 25.05
CA ASP A 441 27.53 -26.83 25.39
C ASP A 441 28.81 -26.83 24.52
N GLN A 442 29.31 -28.00 24.10
CA GLN A 442 30.43 -28.10 23.14
C GLN A 442 30.03 -27.67 21.72
N ILE A 443 28.81 -28.00 21.30
CA ILE A 443 28.27 -27.53 20.03
C ILE A 443 28.11 -26.01 20.05
N TYR A 444 27.55 -25.48 21.13
CA TYR A 444 27.38 -24.04 21.32
C TYR A 444 28.73 -23.32 21.31
N PHE A 445 29.73 -23.87 22.00
CA PHE A 445 31.11 -23.39 21.94
C PHE A 445 31.65 -23.39 20.50
N ALA A 446 31.55 -24.51 19.79
CA ALA A 446 32.08 -24.65 18.43
C ALA A 446 31.43 -23.66 17.44
N LEU A 447 30.11 -23.48 17.53
CA LEU A 447 29.38 -22.51 16.73
C LEU A 447 29.82 -21.08 17.01
N ARG A 448 29.97 -20.71 18.29
CA ARG A 448 30.40 -19.35 18.66
C ARG A 448 31.84 -19.04 18.25
N MET A 449 32.73 -20.03 18.34
CA MET A 449 34.11 -19.89 17.87
C MET A 449 34.17 -19.79 16.35
N ALA A 450 33.39 -20.59 15.63
CA ALA A 450 33.28 -20.51 14.18
C ALA A 450 32.73 -19.15 13.74
N ALA A 451 31.69 -18.66 14.42
CA ALA A 451 31.11 -17.35 14.20
C ALA A 451 32.12 -16.22 14.44
N ALA A 452 32.86 -16.27 15.55
CA ALA A 452 33.91 -15.30 15.85
C ALA A 452 34.99 -15.29 14.76
N GLN A 453 35.41 -16.46 14.26
CA GLN A 453 36.39 -16.56 13.17
C GLN A 453 35.88 -16.04 11.83
N LEU A 454 34.57 -16.13 11.57
CA LEU A 454 33.99 -15.61 10.32
C LEU A 454 33.79 -14.10 10.33
N PHE A 455 33.40 -13.53 11.48
CA PHE A 455 33.19 -12.10 11.62
C PHE A 455 34.49 -11.30 11.79
N LEU A 456 35.56 -11.93 12.29
CA LEU A 456 36.83 -11.28 12.58
C LEU A 456 37.87 -11.76 11.58
N SER A 457 37.90 -11.11 10.42
CA SER A 457 38.68 -11.57 9.26
C SER A 457 40.11 -11.02 9.23
N GLY A 458 40.39 -9.92 9.92
CA GLY A 458 41.73 -9.35 10.04
C GLY A 458 42.26 -9.37 11.47
N GLU A 459 41.52 -8.74 12.38
CA GLU A 459 41.95 -8.45 13.74
C GLU A 459 41.32 -9.41 14.78
N LYS A 460 42.16 -10.23 15.43
CA LYS A 460 41.71 -11.19 16.46
C LYS A 460 41.21 -10.46 17.71
N MET A 461 39.96 -10.70 18.12
CA MET A 461 39.40 -10.15 19.36
C MET A 461 39.69 -11.05 20.56
N PRO A 462 39.76 -10.49 21.79
CA PRO A 462 39.97 -11.29 23.00
C PRO A 462 38.72 -12.09 23.32
N LEU A 463 38.83 -13.42 23.40
CA LEU A 463 37.73 -14.32 23.76
C LEU A 463 37.51 -14.29 25.27
N ILE A 464 36.27 -14.09 25.70
CA ILE A 464 35.93 -13.94 27.12
C ILE A 464 34.94 -15.03 27.53
N PHE A 465 35.30 -15.82 28.54
CA PHE A 465 34.51 -16.93 29.05
C PHE A 465 34.16 -16.70 30.52
N ASP A 466 32.87 -16.72 30.88
CA ASP A 466 32.36 -16.54 32.24
C ASP A 466 31.69 -17.83 32.74
N ASP A 467 32.42 -18.63 33.54
CA ASP A 467 31.99 -19.94 34.03
C ASP A 467 31.46 -20.87 32.90
N ALA A 468 32.04 -20.76 31.70
CA ALA A 468 31.53 -21.38 30.48
C ALA A 468 31.67 -22.92 30.42
N PHE A 469 32.62 -23.50 31.17
CA PHE A 469 32.95 -24.93 31.08
C PHE A 469 32.48 -25.75 32.28
N VAL A 470 31.53 -25.25 33.07
CA VAL A 470 31.04 -25.92 34.29
C VAL A 470 30.56 -27.36 34.00
N MET A 471 29.85 -27.59 32.89
CA MET A 471 29.30 -28.89 32.51
C MET A 471 30.32 -29.85 31.87
N TYR A 472 31.60 -29.44 31.74
CA TYR A 472 32.61 -30.27 31.09
C TYR A 472 33.25 -31.21 32.10
N ASP A 473 33.39 -32.47 31.69
CA ASP A 473 34.31 -33.40 32.32
C ASP A 473 35.77 -32.98 32.03
N GLU A 474 36.71 -33.58 32.75
CA GLU A 474 38.13 -33.23 32.68
C GLU A 474 38.73 -33.42 31.27
N GLN A 475 38.29 -34.45 30.54
CA GLN A 475 38.79 -34.74 29.18
C GLN A 475 38.27 -33.71 28.17
N ARG A 476 36.98 -33.36 28.24
CA ARG A 476 36.39 -32.31 27.40
C ARG A 476 37.04 -30.96 27.69
N LEU A 477 37.25 -30.64 28.97
CA LEU A 477 37.91 -29.40 29.38
C LEU A 477 39.35 -29.35 28.87
N LYS A 478 40.14 -30.42 29.03
CA LYS A 478 41.52 -30.50 28.53
C LYS A 478 41.60 -30.29 27.02
N ARG A 479 40.74 -30.95 26.24
CA ARG A 479 40.70 -30.77 24.77
C ARG A 479 40.32 -29.34 24.38
N THR A 480 39.35 -28.75 25.07
CA THR A 480 38.88 -27.39 24.78
C THR A 480 39.94 -26.34 25.14
N LEU A 481 40.59 -26.46 26.30
CA LEU A 481 41.70 -25.59 26.68
C LEU A 481 42.91 -25.75 25.76
N LYS A 482 43.18 -26.97 25.27
CA LYS A 482 44.25 -27.22 24.29
C LYS A 482 43.93 -26.56 22.94
N TRP A 483 42.67 -26.64 22.50
CA TRP A 483 42.21 -25.93 21.30
C TRP A 483 42.36 -24.40 21.46
N LEU A 484 41.91 -23.84 22.59
CA LEU A 484 42.06 -22.42 22.91
C LEU A 484 43.53 -21.99 23.02
N TYR A 485 44.40 -22.85 23.55
CA TYR A 485 45.83 -22.56 23.70
C TYR A 485 46.53 -22.45 22.35
N LYS A 486 46.11 -23.27 21.38
CA LYS A 486 46.57 -23.19 19.98
C LYS A 486 45.93 -22.05 19.21
N SER A 487 44.84 -21.48 19.73
CA SER A 487 44.26 -20.29 19.11
C SER A 487 45.16 -19.10 19.41
N ASP A 488 45.49 -18.32 18.38
CA ASP A 488 46.29 -17.09 18.53
C ASP A 488 45.50 -15.93 19.18
N SER A 489 44.32 -16.20 19.74
CA SER A 489 43.49 -15.19 20.40
C SER A 489 43.84 -15.08 21.88
N GLN A 490 43.81 -13.86 22.42
CA GLN A 490 43.85 -13.69 23.87
C GLN A 490 42.57 -14.28 24.47
N VAL A 491 42.70 -15.07 25.54
CA VAL A 491 41.55 -15.68 26.23
C VAL A 491 41.50 -15.17 27.66
N LEU A 492 40.35 -14.66 28.08
CA LEU A 492 40.05 -14.27 29.45
C LEU A 492 39.02 -15.25 30.02
N LEU A 493 39.47 -16.20 30.84
CA LEU A 493 38.65 -17.26 31.42
C LEU A 493 38.36 -16.95 32.90
N PHE A 494 37.13 -16.55 33.19
CA PHE A 494 36.63 -16.37 34.54
C PHE A 494 36.04 -17.69 35.04
N THR A 495 36.51 -18.17 36.18
CA THR A 495 36.09 -19.47 36.75
C THR A 495 36.02 -19.44 38.28
N CYS A 496 35.08 -20.19 38.88
CA CYS A 496 35.10 -20.49 40.32
C CYS A 496 35.82 -21.81 40.67
N HIS A 497 36.32 -22.54 39.67
CA HIS A 497 37.02 -23.81 39.87
C HIS A 497 38.53 -23.65 39.66
N LYS A 498 39.33 -24.40 40.42
CA LYS A 498 40.81 -24.40 40.28
C LYS A 498 41.29 -25.36 39.19
N ARG A 499 40.41 -26.23 38.69
CA ARG A 499 40.74 -27.31 37.74
C ARG A 499 41.20 -26.76 36.39
N GLU A 500 40.63 -25.65 35.93
CA GLU A 500 41.00 -25.01 34.67
C GLU A 500 42.47 -24.57 34.71
N GLY A 501 42.91 -24.01 35.84
CA GLY A 501 44.30 -23.63 36.06
C GLY A 501 45.25 -24.82 36.09
N ALA A 502 44.88 -25.89 36.81
CA ALA A 502 45.70 -27.10 36.90
C ALA A 502 45.90 -27.77 35.52
N ILE A 503 44.83 -27.90 34.75
CA ILE A 503 44.87 -28.51 33.40
C ILE A 503 45.65 -27.60 32.43
N LEU A 504 45.50 -26.28 32.51
CA LEU A 504 46.26 -25.37 31.66
C LEU A 504 47.78 -25.49 31.91
N GLU A 505 48.20 -25.62 33.17
CA GLU A 505 49.61 -25.85 33.51
C GLU A 505 50.13 -27.19 32.98
N GLU A 506 49.30 -28.24 32.96
CA GLU A 506 49.64 -29.51 32.33
C GLU A 506 49.86 -29.34 30.81
N ILE A 507 48.94 -28.67 30.12
CA ILE A 507 49.04 -28.38 28.68
C ILE A 507 50.30 -27.58 28.37
N ARG A 508 50.60 -26.53 29.16
CA ARG A 508 51.82 -25.72 29.00
C ARG A 508 53.08 -26.56 29.12
N ARG A 509 53.11 -27.54 30.02
CA ARG A 509 54.24 -28.47 30.15
C ARG A 509 54.34 -29.39 28.93
N GLU A 510 53.24 -30.02 28.53
CA GLU A 510 53.21 -30.92 27.36
C GLU A 510 53.74 -30.24 26.08
N GLU A 511 53.29 -29.02 25.78
CA GLU A 511 53.69 -28.30 24.57
C GLU A 511 55.14 -27.78 24.65
N CYS A 512 55.62 -27.43 25.85
CA CYS A 512 57.02 -27.00 26.06
C CYS A 512 58.02 -28.16 25.88
N PHE A 513 57.60 -29.42 26.13
CA PHE A 513 58.40 -30.61 25.86
C PHE A 513 58.44 -31.02 24.39
N VAL A 514 57.48 -30.60 23.57
CA VAL A 514 57.41 -30.90 22.12
C VAL A 514 58.23 -29.89 21.29
N GLN A 515 58.55 -28.71 21.84
CA GLN A 515 59.33 -27.67 21.19
C GLN A 515 60.86 -27.72 21.46
N LYS A 516 61.34 -28.72 22.21
CA LYS A 516 62.77 -29.04 22.37
C LYS A 516 63.11 -30.30 21.57
#